data_AF-A0A3N7JWZ7-F1
#
_entry.id   AF-A0A3N7JWZ7-F1
#
_cell.length_a   1.000
_cell.length_b   1.000
_cell.length_c   1.000
_cell.angle_alpha   90.00
_cell.angle_beta   90.00
_cell.angle_gamma   90.00
#
_symmetry.space_group_name_H-M   'P 1'
#
loop_
_entity.id
_entity.type
_entity.pdbx_description
1 polymer ?
#
loop_
_entity_poly.entity_id
_entity_poly.type
_entity_poly.pdbx_seq_one_letter_code
_entity_poly.pdbx_strand_id
1 'polypeptide(L)'
;MKPLSLGAQSASPWSHPARSVAAASLKSASAALARLAQRLAVPAPVAAPPLPQVLEFYADAGAPEGALYLDGQLVGWVPGVKRL
;
A
#
# COMPACT_ATOMS: atom_id res chain seq x y z
N MET A 1 -42.47 20.16 -17.45
CA MET A 1 -41.53 19.70 -16.40
C MET A 1 -40.40 20.71 -16.34
N LYS A 2 -40.23 21.40 -15.21
CA LYS A 2 -39.31 22.53 -15.03
C LYS A 2 -38.06 22.00 -14.30
N PRO A 3 -36.84 22.07 -14.86
CA PRO A 3 -35.68 21.51 -14.17
C PRO A 3 -35.42 22.30 -12.87
N LEU A 4 -35.23 21.55 -11.78
CA LEU A 4 -34.81 22.07 -10.49
C LEU A 4 -33.43 22.69 -10.66
N SER A 5 -33.39 24.02 -10.58
CA SER A 5 -32.15 24.79 -10.56
C SER A 5 -31.38 24.38 -9.30
N LEU A 6 -30.26 23.67 -9.47
CA LEU A 6 -29.34 23.38 -8.37
C LEU A 6 -28.85 24.73 -7.82
N GLY A 7 -29.38 25.05 -6.66
CA GLY A 7 -29.13 26.30 -5.96
C GLY A 7 -27.64 26.51 -5.74
N ALA A 8 -27.25 27.75 -6.01
CA ALA A 8 -26.12 28.45 -5.40
C ALA A 8 -24.89 27.58 -5.12
N GLN A 9 -24.00 27.54 -6.10
CA GLN A 9 -22.58 27.38 -5.83
C GLN A 9 -22.22 28.39 -4.74
N SER A 10 -22.05 27.93 -3.50
CA SER A 10 -21.56 28.78 -2.42
C SER A 10 -20.12 29.13 -2.76
N ALA A 11 -19.94 30.27 -3.43
CA ALA A 11 -18.63 30.86 -3.62
C ALA A 11 -18.04 31.05 -2.22
N SER A 12 -17.08 30.17 -1.87
CA SER A 12 -16.37 30.25 -0.61
C SER A 12 -15.70 31.62 -0.55
N PRO A 13 -16.02 32.48 0.44
CA PRO A 13 -15.57 33.87 0.47
C PRO A 13 -14.06 34.02 0.76
N TRP A 14 -13.34 32.92 0.98
CA TRP A 14 -11.88 32.91 1.03
C TRP A 14 -11.32 32.69 -0.36
N SER A 15 -10.71 33.75 -0.88
CA SER A 15 -10.14 33.89 -2.21
C SER A 15 -9.47 32.60 -2.72
N HIS A 16 -10.06 32.02 -3.77
CA HIS A 16 -9.51 30.92 -4.57
C HIS A 16 -7.98 30.93 -4.79
N PRO A 17 -7.30 32.07 -5.02
CA PRO A 17 -5.84 32.08 -5.18
C PRO A 17 -5.08 31.66 -3.92
N ALA A 18 -5.48 32.08 -2.72
CA ALA A 18 -4.76 31.73 -1.49
C ALA A 18 -4.81 30.21 -1.23
N ARG A 19 -5.98 29.60 -1.44
CA ARG A 19 -6.16 28.15 -1.34
C ARG A 19 -5.37 27.40 -2.42
N SER A 20 -5.35 27.91 -3.65
CA SER A 20 -4.56 27.32 -4.74
C SER A 20 -3.05 27.38 -4.47
N VAL A 21 -2.55 28.50 -3.93
CA VAL A 21 -1.14 28.66 -3.54
C VAL A 21 -0.77 27.70 -2.41
N ALA A 22 -1.61 27.61 -1.37
CA ALA A 22 -1.40 26.66 -0.27
C ALA A 22 -1.45 25.20 -0.76
N ALA A 23 -2.36 24.87 -1.67
CA ALA A 23 -2.43 23.54 -2.27
C ALA A 23 -1.19 23.24 -3.14
N ALA A 24 -0.71 24.22 -3.90
CA ALA A 24 0.49 24.08 -4.74
C ALA A 24 1.75 23.89 -3.88
N SER A 25 1.89 24.64 -2.78
CA SER A 25 3.02 24.51 -1.86
C SER A 25 3.00 23.16 -1.13
N LEU A 26 1.82 22.69 -0.70
CA LEU A 26 1.70 21.38 -0.08
C LEU A 26 2.06 20.26 -1.06
N LYS A 27 1.56 20.33 -2.30
CA LYS A 27 1.88 19.36 -3.35
C LYS A 27 3.37 19.33 -3.69
N SER A 28 4.02 20.50 -3.77
CA SER A 28 5.46 20.57 -4.05
C SER A 28 6.29 19.99 -2.90
N ALA A 29 5.91 20.28 -1.64
CA ALA A 29 6.55 19.72 -0.46
C ALA A 29 6.40 18.18 -0.43
N SER A 30 5.21 17.65 -0.68
CA SER A 30 4.99 16.19 -0.77
C SER A 30 5.82 15.54 -1.88
N ALA A 31 5.92 16.19 -3.05
CA ALA A 31 6.74 15.67 -4.15
C ALA A 31 8.24 15.67 -3.80
N ALA A 32 8.73 16.69 -3.11
CA ALA A 32 10.11 16.75 -2.64
C ALA A 32 10.40 15.63 -1.62
N LEU A 33 9.50 15.42 -0.67
CA LEU A 33 9.59 14.33 0.30
C LEU A 33 9.54 12.95 -0.38
N ALA A 34 8.66 12.74 -1.35
CA ALA A 34 8.57 11.49 -2.10
C ALA A 34 9.88 11.20 -2.87
N ARG A 35 10.49 12.23 -3.47
CA ARG A 35 11.80 12.10 -4.12
C ARG A 35 12.90 11.74 -3.12
N LEU A 36 12.91 12.37 -1.95
CA LEU A 36 13.89 12.05 -0.92
C LEU A 36 13.71 10.61 -0.41
N ALA A 37 12.46 10.18 -0.19
CA ALA A 37 12.13 8.82 0.18
C ALA A 37 12.59 7.81 -0.87
N GLN A 38 12.39 8.11 -2.16
CA GLN A 38 12.89 7.25 -3.26
C GLN A 38 14.42 7.17 -3.32
N ARG A 39 15.13 8.26 -2.95
CA ARG A 39 16.61 8.25 -2.89
C ARG A 39 17.13 7.45 -1.70
N LEU A 40 16.39 7.42 -0.59
CA LEU A 40 16.72 6.67 0.61
C LEU A 40 16.21 5.23 0.57
N ALA A 41 15.20 4.95 -0.26
CA ALA A 41 14.67 3.63 -0.41
C ALA A 41 15.75 2.69 -0.95
N VAL A 42 16.00 1.62 -0.21
CA VAL A 42 16.74 0.49 -0.75
C VAL A 42 15.93 -0.04 -1.94
N PRO A 43 16.55 -0.27 -3.11
CA PRO A 43 15.85 -0.85 -4.24
C PRO A 43 15.10 -2.10 -3.77
N ALA A 44 13.79 -2.14 -4.03
CA ALA A 44 13.05 -3.38 -3.82
C ALA A 44 13.74 -4.47 -4.64
N PRO A 45 13.95 -5.67 -4.07
CA PRO A 45 14.45 -6.79 -4.87
C PRO A 45 13.58 -6.91 -6.10
N VAL A 46 14.22 -7.03 -7.27
CA VAL A 46 13.54 -7.25 -8.55
C VAL A 46 12.51 -8.35 -8.32
N ALA A 47 11.25 -8.07 -8.65
CA ALA A 47 10.15 -8.98 -8.38
C ALA A 47 10.54 -10.38 -8.87
N ALA A 48 10.53 -11.34 -7.94
CA ALA A 48 10.73 -12.73 -8.29
C ALA A 48 9.69 -13.12 -9.35
N PRO A 49 10.02 -14.03 -10.27
CA PRO A 49 9.06 -14.52 -11.25
C PRO A 49 7.78 -14.99 -10.54
N PRO A 50 6.59 -14.78 -11.14
CA PRO A 50 5.33 -15.18 -10.53
C PRO A 50 5.40 -16.66 -10.12
N LEU A 51 5.09 -16.93 -8.86
CA LEU A 51 4.94 -18.30 -8.39
C LEU A 51 3.85 -19.00 -9.22
N PRO A 52 3.96 -20.32 -9.44
CA PRO A 52 2.92 -21.06 -10.12
C PRO A 52 1.56 -20.81 -9.46
N GLN A 53 0.54 -20.52 -10.27
CA GLN A 53 -0.82 -20.15 -9.83
C GLN A 53 -1.58 -21.31 -9.17
N VAL A 54 -0.96 -22.48 -9.09
CA VAL A 54 -1.50 -23.69 -8.47
C VAL A 54 -0.79 -23.86 -7.14
N LEU A 55 -1.49 -23.49 -6.07
CA LEU A 55 -1.03 -23.72 -4.70
C LEU A 55 -1.55 -25.10 -4.27
N GLU A 56 -0.70 -26.12 -4.35
CA GLU A 56 -1.02 -27.43 -3.80
C GLU A 56 -0.86 -27.38 -2.27
N PHE A 57 -1.98 -27.34 -1.56
CA PHE A 57 -2.01 -27.43 -0.10
C PHE A 57 -1.91 -28.90 0.31
N TYR A 58 -0.71 -29.34 0.68
CA TYR A 58 -0.54 -30.58 1.42
C TYR A 58 -0.84 -30.29 2.90
N ALA A 59 -2.11 -30.49 3.29
CA ALA A 59 -2.52 -30.52 4.69
C ALA A 59 -2.15 -31.87 5.35
N ASP A 60 -0.97 -32.41 5.04
CA ASP A 60 -0.43 -33.48 5.87
C ASP A 60 0.12 -32.82 7.13
N ALA A 61 -0.44 -33.18 8.28
CA ALA A 61 -0.13 -32.60 9.59
C ALA A 61 1.29 -32.96 10.10
N GLY A 62 2.21 -33.28 9.18
CA GLY A 62 3.60 -33.63 9.42
C GLY A 62 4.57 -32.45 9.26
N ALA A 63 4.11 -31.25 8.87
CA ALA A 63 4.94 -30.05 8.96
C ALA A 63 5.24 -29.79 10.45
N PRO A 64 6.51 -29.83 10.88
CA PRO A 64 6.84 -29.71 12.29
C PRO A 64 6.31 -28.36 12.83
N GLU A 65 5.62 -28.43 13.97
CA GLU A 65 4.86 -27.33 14.55
C GLU A 65 5.66 -26.02 14.57
N GLY A 66 5.13 -24.98 13.92
CA GLY A 66 5.74 -23.65 13.91
C GLY A 66 6.79 -23.40 12.83
N ALA A 67 7.10 -24.34 11.93
CA ALA A 67 7.97 -24.08 10.79
C ALA A 67 7.32 -23.11 9.77
N LEU A 68 8.04 -22.05 9.41
CA LEU A 68 7.61 -21.06 8.41
C LEU A 68 8.30 -21.35 7.08
N TYR A 69 7.49 -21.54 6.03
CA TYR A 69 7.96 -21.73 4.68
C TYR A 69 7.62 -20.53 3.81
N LEU A 70 8.58 -20.08 2.99
CA LEU A 70 8.40 -19.08 1.95
C LEU A 70 8.90 -19.69 0.64
N ASP A 71 8.04 -19.71 -0.38
CA ASP A 71 8.30 -20.37 -1.67
C ASP A 71 8.74 -21.86 -1.53
N GLY A 72 8.21 -22.54 -0.51
CA GLY A 72 8.55 -23.93 -0.19
C GLY A 72 9.89 -24.11 0.53
N GLN A 73 10.61 -23.04 0.86
CA GLN A 73 11.85 -23.10 1.65
C GLN A 73 11.61 -22.75 3.12
N LEU A 74 12.19 -23.53 4.03
CA LEU A 74 12.16 -23.25 5.48
C LEU A 74 12.93 -21.95 5.76
N VAL A 75 12.23 -20.90 6.15
CA VAL A 75 12.84 -19.60 6.47
C VAL A 75 12.96 -19.35 7.98
N GLY A 76 12.27 -20.13 8.81
CA GLY A 76 12.40 -19.99 10.27
C GLY A 76 11.33 -20.74 11.04
N TRP A 77 11.28 -20.46 12.34
CA TRP A 77 10.32 -21.07 13.27
C TRP A 77 9.60 -19.98 14.05
N VAL A 78 8.28 -20.10 14.17
CA VAL A 78 7.44 -19.21 14.97
C VAL A 78 7.39 -19.75 16.41
N PRO A 79 7.95 -19.01 17.39
CA PRO A 79 7.95 -19.48 18.78
C PRO A 79 6.53 -19.48 19.35
N GLY A 80 6.17 -20.54 20.08
CA GLY A 80 4.91 -20.63 20.83
C GLY A 80 3.71 -21.21 20.07
N VAL A 81 3.87 -21.58 18.79
CA VAL A 81 2.83 -22.30 18.03
C VAL A 81 2.91 -23.79 18.34
N LYS A 82 1.86 -24.34 18.95
CA LYS A 82 1.74 -25.77 19.31
C LYS A 82 0.67 -26.52 18.51
N ARG A 83 -0.04 -25.81 17.62
CA ARG A 83 -1.06 -26.38 16.71
C ARG A 83 -1.45 -25.33 15.67
N LEU A 84 -1.56 -25.74 14.41
CA LEU A 84 -2.17 -24.97 13.31
C LEU A 84 -3.49 -25.60 12.90
#